data_AF-A0A7J4R5R8-F1
#
_entry.id   AF-A0A7J4R5R8-F1
#
_cell.length_a   1.000
_cell.length_b   1.000
_cell.length_c   1.000
_cell.angle_alpha   90.00
_cell.angle_beta   90.00
_cell.angle_gamma   90.00
#
_symmetry.space_group_name_H-M   'P 1'
#
loop_
_entity.id
_entity.type
_entity.pdbx_description
1 polymer ?
#
loop_
_entity_poly.entity_id
_entity_poly.type
_entity_poly.pdbx_seq_one_letter_code
_entity_poly.pdbx_strand_id
1 'polypeptide(L)' 'MNRENSRIIWTYIQEAGDKLVGKLPPSRHHPKGRNPYAHVAICVKGRFGQSYKEIPDEKIQEVMDYIDHLVENPS' A
#
# COMPACT_ATOMS: atom_id res chain seq x y z
N MET A 1 -8.51 -11.61 -2.84
CA MET A 1 -7.40 -12.49 -3.20
C MET A 1 -7.50 -13.71 -2.31
N ASN A 2 -7.05 -14.86 -2.79
CA ASN A 2 -6.87 -16.04 -1.96
C ASN A 2 -5.88 -15.77 -0.81
N ARG A 3 -5.75 -16.74 0.10
CA ARG A 3 -4.93 -16.60 1.30
C ARG A 3 -3.43 -16.43 1.00
N GLU A 4 -2.94 -17.03 -0.06
CA GLU A 4 -1.52 -16.98 -0.46
C GLU A 4 -1.19 -15.62 -1.04
N ASN A 5 -1.96 -15.17 -2.04
CA ASN A 5 -1.81 -13.87 -2.67
C ASN A 5 -2.00 -12.71 -1.68
N SER A 6 -2.95 -12.84 -0.75
CA SER A 6 -3.12 -11.86 0.33
C SER A 6 -1.88 -11.74 1.22
N ARG A 7 -1.14 -12.84 1.45
CA ARG A 7 0.11 -12.79 2.22
C ARG A 7 1.23 -12.16 1.42
N ILE A 8 1.34 -12.48 0.13
CA ILE A 8 2.32 -11.86 -0.78
C ILE A 8 2.14 -10.34 -0.79
N ILE A 9 0.92 -9.86 -1.04
CA ILE A 9 0.64 -8.42 -1.04
C ILE A 9 0.90 -7.80 0.34
N TRP A 10 0.57 -8.49 1.43
CA TRP A 10 0.86 -7.96 2.76
C TRP A 10 2.36 -7.76 2.99
N THR A 11 3.19 -8.76 2.65
CA THR A 11 4.65 -8.63 2.71
C THR A 11 5.14 -7.50 1.82
N TYR A 12 4.58 -7.36 0.61
CA TYR A 12 4.95 -6.28 -0.32
C TYR A 12 4.59 -4.88 0.22
N ILE A 13 3.43 -4.74 0.86
CA ILE A 13 3.02 -3.50 1.56
C ILE A 13 3.99 -3.18 2.70
N GLN A 14 4.48 -4.19 3.42
CA GLN A 14 5.48 -3.98 4.48
C GLN A 14 6.80 -3.43 3.90
N GLU A 15 7.32 -4.06 2.85
CA GLU A 15 8.54 -3.61 2.17
C GLU A 15 8.40 -2.20 1.60
N ALA A 16 7.25 -1.88 0.98
CA ALA A 16 6.95 -0.54 0.50
C ALA A 16 6.87 0.48 1.65
N GLY A 17 6.24 0.10 2.76
CA GLY A 17 6.16 0.92 3.96
C GLY A 17 7.54 1.25 4.53
N ASP A 18 8.44 0.27 4.61
CA ASP A 18 9.82 0.46 5.04
C ASP A 18 10.56 1.46 4.12
N LYS A 19 10.38 1.35 2.79
CA LYS A 19 10.96 2.28 1.82
C LYS A 19 10.40 3.70 1.94
N LEU A 20 9.19 3.87 2.49
CA LEU A 20 8.48 5.14 2.62
C LEU A 20 8.63 5.82 3.99
N VAL A 21 9.32 5.18 4.95
CA VAL A 21 9.61 5.78 6.26
C VAL A 21 10.32 7.13 6.08
N GLY A 22 9.71 8.19 6.62
CA GLY A 22 10.24 9.55 6.53
C GLY A 22 10.12 10.22 5.16
N LYS A 23 9.52 9.57 4.15
CA LYS A 23 9.35 10.10 2.79
C LYS A 23 7.96 10.63 2.49
N LEU A 24 6.98 10.32 3.33
CA LEU A 24 5.61 10.80 3.16
C LEU A 24 5.48 12.28 3.53
N PRO A 25 4.65 13.07 2.81
CA PRO A 25 4.48 14.48 3.09
C PRO A 25 3.83 14.71 4.46
N PRO A 26 4.15 15.84 5.12
CA PRO A 26 3.57 16.19 6.40
C PRO A 26 2.06 16.40 6.29
N SER A 27 1.33 16.12 7.37
CA SER A 27 -0.11 16.34 7.45
C SER A 27 -0.47 16.95 8.79
N ARG A 28 -1.39 17.93 8.79
CA ARG A 28 -1.89 18.57 10.03
C ARG A 28 -2.58 17.55 10.96
N HIS A 29 -3.16 16.50 10.39
CA HIS A 29 -3.82 15.42 11.14
C HIS A 29 -2.83 14.39 11.71
N HIS A 30 -1.57 14.42 11.26
CA HIS A 30 -0.52 13.50 11.69
C HIS A 30 0.72 14.26 12.15
N PRO A 31 0.67 14.93 13.32
CA PRO A 31 1.76 15.77 13.81
C PRO A 31 3.06 15.01 14.09
N LYS A 32 2.99 13.67 14.25
CA LYS A 32 4.15 12.78 14.43
C LYS A 32 4.58 12.05 13.15
N GLY A 33 4.06 12.46 11.99
CA GLY A 33 4.27 11.78 10.71
C GLY A 33 3.20 10.72 10.42
N ARG A 34 3.07 10.38 9.13
CA ARG A 34 2.13 9.34 8.65
C ARG A 34 2.72 7.95 8.90
N ASN A 35 1.87 6.98 9.21
CA ASN A 35 2.25 5.56 9.22
C ASN A 35 2.32 5.07 7.76
N PRO A 36 3.50 4.71 7.23
CA PRO A 36 3.65 4.34 5.82
C PRO A 36 2.90 3.07 5.42
N TYR A 37 2.90 2.06 6.27
CA TYR A 37 2.21 0.78 6.01
C TYR A 37 0.70 0.97 5.89
N ALA A 38 0.12 1.73 6.82
CA ALA A 38 -1.30 2.06 6.79
C ALA A 38 -1.64 2.92 5.57
N HIS A 39 -0.76 3.86 5.23
CA HIS A 39 -0.93 4.73 4.07
C HIS A 39 -0.99 3.92 2.77
N VAL A 40 -0.05 3.01 2.52
CA VAL A 40 -0.06 2.16 1.31
C VAL A 40 -1.35 1.34 1.24
N ALA A 41 -1.74 0.68 2.33
CA ALA A 41 -2.98 -0.12 2.37
C ALA A 41 -4.24 0.72 2.08
N ILE A 42 -4.30 1.97 2.58
CA ILE A 42 -5.39 2.91 2.33
C ILE A 42 -5.39 3.34 0.85
N CYS A 43 -4.23 3.65 0.28
CA CYS A 43 -4.12 4.00 -1.14
C CYS A 43 -4.58 2.85 -2.04
N VAL A 44 -4.17 1.61 -1.75
CA VAL A 44 -4.65 0.41 -2.48
C VAL A 44 -6.16 0.31 -2.37
N LYS A 45 -6.72 0.44 -1.15
CA LYS A 45 -8.18 0.41 -0.97
C LYS A 45 -8.90 1.51 -1.77
N GLY A 46 -8.35 2.72 -1.79
CA GLY A 46 -8.90 3.84 -2.56
C GLY A 46 -8.85 3.62 -4.08
N ARG A 47 -7.73 3.09 -4.59
CA ARG A 47 -7.52 2.84 -6.02
C ARG A 47 -8.42 1.73 -6.57
N PHE A 48 -8.59 0.65 -5.81
CA PHE A 48 -9.32 -0.55 -6.25
C PHE A 48 -10.75 -0.63 -5.72
N GLY A 49 -11.17 0.32 -4.87
CA GLY A 49 -12.50 0.37 -4.25
C GLY A 49 -12.72 -0.63 -3.11
N GLN A 50 -11.75 -1.50 -2.83
CA GLN A 50 -11.87 -2.58 -1.85
C GLN A 50 -10.49 -2.98 -1.30
N SER A 51 -10.48 -3.71 -0.19
CA SER A 51 -9.23 -4.17 0.41
C SER A 51 -8.49 -5.12 -0.55
N TYR A 52 -7.16 -5.17 -0.49
CA TYR A 52 -6.37 -6.14 -1.27
C TYR A 52 -6.82 -7.59 -1.06
N LYS A 53 -7.36 -7.90 0.13
CA LYS A 53 -7.93 -9.22 0.46
C LYS A 53 -9.19 -9.55 -0.35
N GLU A 54 -9.87 -8.55 -0.90
CA GLU A 54 -11.12 -8.68 -1.67
C GLU A 54 -10.88 -8.56 -3.18
N ILE A 55 -9.70 -8.08 -3.60
CA ILE A 55 -9.31 -7.97 -5.02
C ILE A 55 -9.20 -9.35 -5.68
N PRO A 56 -9.71 -9.59 -6.90
CA PRO A 56 -9.52 -10.86 -7.60
C PRO A 56 -8.04 -11.23 -7.76
N ASP A 57 -7.74 -12.54 -7.74
CA ASP A 57 -6.35 -13.02 -7.80
C ASP A 57 -5.65 -12.67 -9.11
N GLU A 58 -6.40 -12.51 -10.21
CA GLU A 58 -5.83 -12.13 -11.52
C GLU A 58 -5.23 -10.73 -11.52
N LYS A 59 -5.58 -9.88 -10.52
CA LYS A 59 -5.10 -8.51 -10.40
C LYS A 59 -3.89 -8.36 -9.46
N ILE A 60 -3.27 -9.46 -9.02
CA ILE A 60 -2.12 -9.39 -8.12
C ILE A 60 -0.99 -8.50 -8.65
N GLN A 61 -0.66 -8.62 -9.94
CA GLN A 61 0.38 -7.80 -10.55
C GLN A 61 -0.02 -6.31 -10.59
N GLU A 62 -1.27 -5.99 -10.96
CA GLU A 62 -1.78 -4.62 -10.98
C GLU A 62 -1.68 -3.95 -9.59
N VAL A 63 -1.94 -4.72 -8.52
CA VAL A 63 -1.79 -4.23 -7.14
C VAL A 63 -0.33 -4.00 -6.78
N MET A 64 0.59 -4.90 -7.17
CA MET A 64 2.03 -4.74 -6.93
C MET A 64 2.58 -3.53 -7.68
N ASP A 65 2.25 -3.37 -8.96
CA ASP A 65 2.68 -2.23 -9.79
C ASP A 65 2.20 -0.90 -9.20
N TYR A 66 0.97 -0.88 -8.67
CA TYR A 66 0.46 0.32 -8.00
C TYR A 66 1.19 0.61 -6.68
N ILE A 67 1.56 -0.42 -5.91
CA ILE A 67 2.37 -0.24 -4.71
C ILE A 67 3.75 0.32 -5.06
N ASP A 68 4.39 -0.15 -6.13
CA ASP A 68 5.67 0.38 -6.61
C ASP A 68 5.55 1.84 -7.04
N HIS A 69 4.49 2.19 -7.76
CA HIS A 69 4.20 3.58 -8.11
C HIS A 69 4.11 4.49 -6.88
N LEU A 70 3.51 4.02 -5.77
CA LEU A 70 3.44 4.79 -4.51
C LEU A 70 4.82 4.99 -3.86
N VAL A 71 5.72 4.01 -3.99
CA VAL A 71 7.10 4.12 -3.48
C VAL A 71 7.90 5.13 -4.30
N GLU A 72 7.74 5.11 -5.61
CA GLU A 72 8.39 6.05 -6.54
C GLU A 72 7.81 7.46 -6.45
N ASN A 73 6.53 7.59 -6.07
CA ASN A 73 5.80 8.85 -5.98
C ASN A 73 5.12 9.04 -4.62
N PRO A 74 5.89 9.27 -3.53
CA PRO A 74 5.32 9.44 -2.18
C PRO A 74 4.37 10.65 -2.11
N SER A 75 3.13 10.45 -1.63
CA SER A 75 2.09 11.50 -1.53
C SER A 75 1.24 11.47 -0.24
#